data_AF-A0A1I2B1D6-F1
#
_entry.id   AF-A0A1I2B1D6-F1
#
_cell.length_a   1.000
_cell.length_b   1.000
_cell.length_c   1.000
_cell.angle_alpha   90.00
_cell.angle_beta   90.00
_cell.angle_gamma   90.00
#
_symmetry.space_group_name_H-M   'P 1'
#
loop_
_entity.id
_entity.type
_entity.pdbx_description
1 polymer ?
#
loop_
_entity_poly.entity_id
_entity_poly.type
_entity_poly.pdbx_seq_one_letter_code
_entity_poly.pdbx_strand_id
1 'polypeptide(L)'
;MSTPRLLALVLLLAGLHLGVDPLAAEVLGTIGAVLAVTRFSPGDPPRRPWLLRAVALGLVVFAHVLQRLGLVTLHRLDYVLLIVANILGALALLGFLRVLRQSGLTVPLRRGERVVAVLLGCATLAVVVWILAALVLHSLRDLAVAVSTICDAVVFTTAALLLRHVLPMRGGLVARPYFLLAVDGLCFLALDLAHALQPVPGPTVAPLSALGHAAGGAAGFAQAALVRRGAQPSR
;
A
#
# COMPACT_ATOMS: atom_id res chain seq x y z
N MET A 1 8.83 -16.07 20.92
CA MET A 1 9.41 -15.52 19.68
C MET A 1 8.94 -14.10 19.45
N SER A 2 9.89 -13.18 19.41
CA SER A 2 9.69 -11.74 19.30
C SER A 2 9.43 -11.35 17.83
N THR A 3 8.56 -10.36 17.61
CA THR A 3 8.31 -9.69 16.31
C THR A 3 9.55 -9.44 15.43
N PRO A 4 10.76 -9.20 15.96
CA PRO A 4 12.01 -9.22 15.18
C PRO A 4 12.28 -10.47 14.32
N ARG A 5 11.74 -11.66 14.65
CA ARG A 5 11.91 -12.87 13.82
C ARG A 5 10.98 -12.94 12.60
N LEU A 6 9.89 -12.18 12.59
CA LEU A 6 9.00 -12.06 11.43
C LEU A 6 9.54 -11.02 10.42
N LEU A 7 10.20 -10.00 10.94
CA LEU A 7 10.87 -8.96 10.19
C LEU A 7 12.17 -9.48 9.54
N ALA A 8 12.93 -10.35 10.23
CA ALA A 8 14.06 -11.06 9.63
C ALA A 8 13.65 -12.03 8.50
N LEU A 9 12.43 -12.57 8.53
CA LEU A 9 11.87 -13.48 7.52
C LEU A 9 11.41 -12.74 6.25
N VAL A 10 10.79 -11.56 6.40
CA VAL A 10 10.50 -10.63 5.29
C VAL A 10 11.80 -10.11 4.65
N LEU A 11 12.81 -9.82 5.47
CA LEU A 11 14.14 -9.35 5.03
C LEU A 11 15.02 -10.46 4.41
N LEU A 12 14.69 -11.75 4.60
CA LEU A 12 15.37 -12.88 3.95
C LEU A 12 14.67 -13.31 2.63
N LEU A 13 13.34 -13.19 2.55
CA LEU A 13 12.54 -13.52 1.36
C LEU A 13 12.50 -12.39 0.32
N ALA A 14 12.63 -11.14 0.77
CA ALA A 14 13.02 -10.00 -0.08
C ALA A 14 14.54 -9.92 -0.29
N GLY A 15 15.30 -10.88 0.26
CA GLY A 15 16.75 -11.02 0.14
C GLY A 15 17.21 -11.23 -1.30
N LEU A 16 17.37 -10.11 -1.99
CA LEU A 16 18.63 -9.69 -2.63
C LEU A 16 19.23 -10.47 -3.81
N HIS A 17 18.93 -11.75 -4.13
CA HIS A 17 19.72 -12.45 -5.17
C HIS A 17 19.04 -13.53 -6.03
N LEU A 18 17.73 -13.81 -5.89
CA LEU A 18 17.15 -15.00 -6.52
C LEU A 18 15.84 -14.73 -7.28
N GLY A 19 15.90 -14.07 -8.43
CA GLY A 19 14.87 -14.15 -9.48
C GLY A 19 13.39 -14.17 -9.03
N VAL A 20 13.03 -13.40 -7.99
CA VAL A 20 11.73 -13.54 -7.34
C VAL A 20 10.66 -12.99 -8.26
N ASP A 21 9.74 -13.88 -8.60
CA ASP A 21 8.54 -13.58 -9.34
C ASP A 21 7.70 -12.49 -8.62
N PRO A 22 7.46 -11.30 -9.22
CA PRO A 22 6.63 -10.24 -8.64
C PRO A 22 5.26 -10.72 -8.14
N LEU A 23 4.69 -11.73 -8.80
CA LEU A 23 3.42 -12.33 -8.41
C LEU A 23 3.49 -13.02 -7.04
N ALA A 24 4.63 -13.62 -6.69
CA ALA A 24 4.81 -14.23 -5.37
C ALA A 24 4.75 -13.16 -4.26
N ALA A 25 5.34 -11.98 -4.49
CA ALA A 25 5.27 -10.86 -3.57
C ALA A 25 3.84 -10.33 -3.44
N GLU A 26 3.09 -10.24 -4.53
CA GLU A 26 1.67 -9.85 -4.53
C GLU A 26 0.78 -10.82 -3.74
N VAL A 27 1.01 -12.13 -3.91
CA VAL A 27 0.31 -13.18 -3.17
C VAL A 27 0.62 -13.05 -1.68
N LEU A 28 1.87 -12.82 -1.30
CA LEU A 28 2.24 -12.54 0.09
C LEU A 28 1.57 -11.28 0.64
N GLY A 29 1.50 -10.22 -0.17
CA GLY A 29 0.74 -9.00 0.09
C GLY A 29 -0.72 -9.30 0.46
N THR A 30 -1.37 -10.07 -0.41
CA THR A 30 -2.78 -10.47 -0.26
C THR A 30 -2.99 -11.31 1.00
N ILE A 31 -2.15 -12.31 1.24
CA ILE A 31 -2.21 -13.15 2.45
C ILE A 31 -2.05 -12.29 3.71
N GLY A 32 -1.09 -11.37 3.73
CA GLY A 32 -0.88 -10.46 4.85
C GLY A 32 -2.12 -9.63 5.17
N ALA A 33 -2.76 -9.06 4.15
CA ALA A 33 -3.99 -8.28 4.31
C ALA A 33 -5.17 -9.13 4.81
N VAL A 34 -5.40 -10.32 4.21
CA VAL A 34 -6.43 -11.27 4.67
C VAL A 34 -6.18 -11.67 6.13
N LEU A 35 -4.94 -11.96 6.49
CA LEU A 35 -4.58 -12.30 7.86
C LEU A 35 -4.93 -11.16 8.81
N ALA A 36 -4.67 -9.90 8.46
CA ALA A 36 -5.08 -8.75 9.26
C ALA A 36 -6.60 -8.71 9.46
N VAL A 37 -7.39 -8.90 8.39
CA VAL A 37 -8.87 -8.94 8.46
C VAL A 37 -9.37 -9.99 9.44
N THR A 38 -8.81 -11.21 9.39
CA THR A 38 -9.25 -12.32 10.24
C THR A 38 -8.92 -12.14 11.72
N ARG A 39 -8.07 -11.17 12.09
CA ARG A 39 -7.80 -10.85 13.49
C ARG A 39 -8.80 -9.89 14.11
N PHE A 40 -9.60 -9.22 13.32
CA PHE A 40 -10.62 -8.29 13.79
C PHE A 40 -12.00 -8.94 13.83
N SER A 41 -12.76 -8.62 14.87
CA SER A 41 -14.18 -8.97 14.99
C SER A 41 -15.03 -8.22 13.97
N PRO A 42 -16.22 -8.71 13.59
CA PRO A 42 -17.01 -8.09 12.53
C PRO A 42 -17.38 -6.60 12.71
N GLY A 43 -17.52 -6.16 13.97
CA GLY A 43 -17.81 -4.77 14.32
C GLY A 43 -16.59 -3.87 14.46
N ASP A 44 -15.37 -4.42 14.42
CA ASP A 44 -14.16 -3.64 14.67
C ASP A 44 -13.93 -2.63 13.53
N PRO A 45 -13.82 -1.32 13.84
CA PRO A 45 -13.65 -0.29 12.81
C PRO A 45 -12.47 -0.52 11.85
N PRO A 46 -11.28 -0.98 12.30
CA PRO A 46 -10.16 -1.26 11.40
C PRO A 46 -10.37 -2.43 10.42
N ARG A 47 -11.36 -3.30 10.64
CA ARG A 47 -11.61 -4.48 9.79
C ARG A 47 -11.98 -4.10 8.36
N ARG A 48 -12.83 -3.08 8.19
CA ARG A 48 -13.33 -2.66 6.88
C ARG A 48 -12.20 -2.14 5.96
N PRO A 49 -11.33 -1.22 6.41
CA PRO A 49 -10.13 -0.84 5.65
C PRO A 49 -9.23 -2.02 5.26
N TRP A 50 -8.96 -2.95 6.18
CA TRP A 50 -8.17 -4.14 5.85
C TRP A 50 -8.85 -5.06 4.83
N LEU A 51 -10.19 -5.16 4.88
CA LEU A 51 -10.96 -5.93 3.91
C LEU A 51 -10.87 -5.30 2.52
N LEU A 52 -11.03 -3.98 2.43
CA LEU A 52 -10.83 -3.25 1.16
C LEU A 52 -9.42 -3.46 0.61
N ARG A 53 -8.39 -3.41 1.46
CA ARG A 53 -7.00 -3.69 1.06
C ARG A 53 -6.82 -5.13 0.58
N ALA A 54 -7.41 -6.11 1.25
CA ALA A 54 -7.33 -7.51 0.86
C ALA A 54 -8.00 -7.77 -0.50
N VAL A 55 -9.18 -7.18 -0.72
CA VAL A 55 -9.87 -7.25 -2.02
C VAL A 55 -9.03 -6.57 -3.10
N ALA A 56 -8.52 -5.36 -2.84
CA ALA A 56 -7.66 -4.64 -3.78
C ALA A 56 -6.46 -5.49 -4.24
N LEU A 57 -5.69 -6.04 -3.29
CA LEU A 57 -4.53 -6.86 -3.60
C LEU A 57 -4.91 -8.17 -4.33
N GLY A 58 -6.04 -8.79 -3.96
CA GLY A 58 -6.56 -9.95 -4.67
C GLY A 58 -6.93 -9.65 -6.14
N LEU A 59 -7.47 -8.47 -6.41
CA LEU A 59 -7.75 -8.02 -7.79
C LEU A 59 -6.45 -7.77 -8.59
N VAL A 60 -5.40 -7.24 -7.97
CA VAL A 60 -4.07 -7.09 -8.61
C VAL A 60 -3.51 -8.46 -9.01
N VAL A 61 -3.46 -9.40 -8.05
CA VAL A 61 -3.00 -10.78 -8.32
C VAL A 61 -3.80 -11.39 -9.46
N PHE A 62 -5.12 -11.26 -9.44
CA PHE A 62 -5.97 -11.82 -10.48
C PHE A 62 -5.70 -11.19 -11.85
N ALA A 63 -5.56 -9.86 -11.92
CA ALA A 63 -5.23 -9.17 -13.16
C ALA A 63 -3.88 -9.63 -13.74
N HIS A 64 -2.85 -9.75 -12.91
CA HIS A 64 -1.53 -10.20 -13.33
C HIS A 64 -1.49 -11.68 -13.73
N VAL A 65 -2.30 -12.54 -13.10
CA VAL A 65 -2.49 -13.93 -13.56
C VAL A 65 -3.14 -13.95 -14.94
N LEU A 66 -4.18 -13.16 -15.19
CA LEU A 66 -4.81 -13.07 -16.51
C LEU A 66 -3.82 -12.61 -17.59
N GLN A 67 -2.98 -11.62 -17.27
CA GLN A 67 -1.93 -11.13 -18.16
C GLN A 67 -0.91 -12.23 -18.51
N ARG A 68 -0.45 -13.00 -17.52
CA ARG A 68 0.52 -14.09 -17.72
C ARG A 68 -0.02 -15.24 -18.54
N LEU A 69 -1.29 -15.57 -18.35
CA LEU A 69 -1.96 -16.62 -19.11
C LEU A 69 -2.30 -16.20 -20.55
N GLY A 70 -2.00 -14.95 -20.93
CA GLY A 70 -2.34 -14.43 -22.27
C GLY A 70 -3.85 -14.26 -22.49
N LEU A 71 -4.67 -14.34 -21.43
CA LEU A 71 -6.14 -14.23 -21.48
C LEU A 71 -6.63 -12.78 -21.64
N VAL A 72 -5.70 -11.84 -21.84
CA VAL A 72 -5.89 -10.40 -21.94
C VAL A 72 -6.51 -9.92 -23.24
N THR A 73 -6.62 -10.79 -24.24
CA THR A 73 -7.02 -10.42 -25.61
C THR A 73 -8.51 -10.10 -25.77
N LEU A 74 -9.38 -10.55 -24.86
CA LEU A 74 -10.82 -10.42 -25.12
C LEU A 74 -11.46 -9.10 -24.66
N HIS A 75 -11.07 -8.47 -23.55
CA HIS A 75 -11.76 -7.24 -23.09
C HIS A 75 -10.91 -6.23 -22.31
N ARG A 76 -9.57 -6.31 -22.32
CA ARG A 76 -8.71 -5.43 -21.50
C ARG A 76 -9.13 -5.38 -20.01
N LEU A 77 -9.71 -6.50 -19.54
CA LEU A 77 -10.30 -6.64 -18.21
C LEU A 77 -9.25 -6.45 -17.12
N ASP A 78 -7.99 -6.82 -17.41
CA ASP A 78 -6.84 -6.59 -16.56
C ASP A 78 -6.67 -5.11 -16.17
N TYR A 79 -6.78 -4.17 -17.13
CA TYR A 79 -6.69 -2.74 -16.82
C TYR A 79 -7.86 -2.27 -15.95
N VAL A 80 -9.07 -2.75 -16.21
CA VAL A 80 -10.25 -2.42 -15.39
C VAL A 80 -10.07 -2.93 -13.96
N LEU A 81 -9.60 -4.16 -13.80
CA LEU A 81 -9.30 -4.76 -12.49
C LEU A 81 -8.23 -3.97 -11.75
N LEU A 82 -7.15 -3.55 -12.42
CA LEU A 82 -6.09 -2.73 -11.83
C LEU A 82 -6.58 -1.34 -11.42
N ILE A 83 -7.44 -0.69 -12.23
CA ILE A 83 -8.08 0.59 -11.88
C ILE A 83 -8.91 0.43 -10.60
N VAL A 84 -9.79 -0.59 -10.56
CA VAL A 84 -10.64 -0.86 -9.40
C VAL A 84 -9.79 -1.18 -8.17
N ALA A 85 -8.75 -2.01 -8.33
CA ALA A 85 -7.83 -2.37 -7.26
C ALA A 85 -7.16 -1.14 -6.63
N ASN A 86 -6.63 -0.24 -7.46
CA ASN A 86 -5.99 0.98 -7.01
C ASN A 86 -6.95 1.89 -6.23
N ILE A 87 -8.16 2.09 -6.74
CA ILE A 87 -9.20 2.88 -6.05
C ILE A 87 -9.52 2.25 -4.70
N LEU A 88 -9.74 0.93 -4.63
CA LEU A 88 -10.01 0.24 -3.37
C LEU A 88 -8.82 0.34 -2.40
N GLY A 89 -7.58 0.30 -2.90
CA GLY A 89 -6.36 0.51 -2.14
C GLY A 89 -6.32 1.91 -1.50
N ALA A 90 -6.58 2.96 -2.27
CA ALA A 90 -6.66 4.33 -1.78
C ALA A 90 -7.79 4.51 -0.75
N LEU A 91 -8.98 3.97 -1.04
CA LEU A 91 -10.13 4.01 -0.13
C LEU A 91 -9.85 3.27 1.18
N ALA A 92 -9.09 2.18 1.16
CA ALA A 92 -8.65 1.49 2.37
C ALA A 92 -7.83 2.43 3.27
N LEU A 93 -6.84 3.14 2.72
CA LEU A 93 -6.01 4.08 3.47
C LEU A 93 -6.81 5.26 4.04
N LEU A 94 -7.72 5.84 3.25
CA LEU A 94 -8.65 6.86 3.73
C LEU A 94 -9.56 6.31 4.84
N GLY A 95 -9.97 5.05 4.74
CA GLY A 95 -10.72 4.34 5.75
C GLY A 95 -9.95 4.22 7.07
N PHE A 96 -8.66 3.86 7.04
CA PHE A 96 -7.81 3.86 8.23
C PHE A 96 -7.72 5.25 8.88
N LEU A 97 -7.54 6.30 8.07
CA LEU A 97 -7.47 7.67 8.57
C LEU A 97 -8.79 8.09 9.23
N ARG A 98 -9.93 7.70 8.63
CA ARG A 98 -11.26 7.93 9.21
C ARG A 98 -11.43 7.21 10.54
N VAL A 99 -11.05 5.93 10.62
CA VAL A 99 -11.10 5.14 11.86
C VAL A 99 -10.28 5.83 12.96
N LEU A 100 -9.08 6.30 12.62
CA LEU A 100 -8.22 7.01 13.58
C LEU A 100 -8.85 8.32 14.07
N ARG A 101 -9.42 9.13 13.16
CA ARG A 101 -10.13 10.36 13.51
C ARG A 101 -11.33 10.09 14.42
N GLN A 102 -12.12 9.07 14.11
CA GLN A 102 -13.30 8.68 14.90
C GLN A 102 -12.95 8.15 16.29
N SER A 103 -11.75 7.57 16.46
CA SER A 103 -11.29 7.12 17.77
C SER A 103 -10.85 8.24 18.72
N GLY A 104 -10.84 9.51 18.27
CA GLY A 104 -10.38 10.65 19.06
C GLY A 104 -8.87 10.67 19.33
N LEU A 105 -8.14 9.74 18.75
CA LEU A 105 -6.69 9.55 18.93
C LEU A 105 -5.83 10.52 18.10
N THR A 106 -6.45 11.46 17.39
CA THR A 106 -5.72 12.42 16.55
C THR A 106 -5.19 13.59 17.36
N VAL A 107 -3.87 13.67 17.46
CA VAL A 107 -3.18 14.85 18.01
C VAL A 107 -3.23 16.01 16.99
N PRO A 108 -3.57 17.24 17.39
CA PRO A 108 -3.52 18.40 16.50
C PRO A 108 -2.11 18.65 15.95
N LEU A 109 -2.02 19.23 14.76
CA LEU A 109 -0.74 19.53 14.11
C LEU A 109 -0.09 20.78 14.72
N ARG A 110 1.16 20.67 15.16
CA ARG A 110 2.03 21.82 15.45
C ARG A 110 2.26 22.61 14.17
N ARG A 111 2.55 23.91 14.29
CA ARG A 111 2.69 24.81 13.13
C ARG A 111 3.72 24.28 12.10
N GLY A 112 4.89 23.83 12.56
CA GLY A 112 5.90 23.24 11.67
C GLY A 112 5.46 21.95 10.98
N GLU A 113 4.73 21.09 11.69
CA GLU A 113 4.19 19.84 11.13
C GLU A 113 3.11 20.10 10.09
N ARG A 114 2.29 21.16 10.27
CA ARG A 114 1.34 21.60 9.24
C ARG A 114 2.07 22.01 7.97
N VAL A 115 3.15 22.79 8.10
CA VAL A 115 3.94 23.23 6.95
C VAL A 115 4.49 22.02 6.21
N VAL A 116 5.09 21.06 6.92
CA VAL A 116 5.60 19.83 6.28
C VAL A 116 4.48 19.02 5.60
N ALA A 117 3.33 18.86 6.25
CA ALA A 117 2.20 18.14 5.67
C ALA A 117 1.65 18.83 4.41
N VAL A 118 1.56 20.17 4.44
CA VAL A 118 1.16 20.98 3.28
C VAL A 118 2.19 20.86 2.16
N LEU A 119 3.48 20.98 2.46
CA LEU A 119 4.55 20.83 1.47
C LEU A 119 4.55 19.44 0.84
N LEU A 120 4.37 18.39 1.65
CA LEU A 120 4.26 17.02 1.14
C LEU A 120 3.04 16.87 0.22
N GLY A 121 1.88 17.38 0.64
CA GLY A 121 0.66 17.37 -0.18
C GLY A 121 0.83 18.14 -1.50
N CYS A 122 1.45 19.32 -1.46
CA CYS A 122 1.75 20.12 -2.65
C CYS A 122 2.76 19.41 -3.58
N ALA A 123 3.81 18.80 -3.03
CA ALA A 123 4.81 18.06 -3.81
C ALA A 123 4.17 16.84 -4.49
N THR A 124 3.37 16.06 -3.76
CA THR A 124 2.63 14.93 -4.32
C THR A 124 1.65 15.39 -5.39
N LEU A 125 0.90 16.47 -5.17
CA LEU A 125 -0.01 17.02 -6.16
C LEU A 125 0.73 17.50 -7.41
N ALA A 126 1.87 18.18 -7.25
CA ALA A 126 2.68 18.64 -8.38
C ALA A 126 3.17 17.45 -9.22
N VAL A 127 3.62 16.37 -8.59
CA VAL A 127 4.01 15.13 -9.28
C VAL A 127 2.83 14.54 -10.05
N VAL A 128 1.65 14.43 -9.43
CA VAL A 128 0.44 13.92 -10.09
C VAL A 128 0.08 14.79 -11.30
N VAL A 129 0.01 16.11 -11.14
CA VAL A 129 -0.32 17.04 -12.23
C VAL A 129 0.69 16.94 -13.36
N TRP A 130 1.97 16.84 -13.03
CA TRP A 130 3.04 16.70 -14.02
C TRP A 130 2.92 15.39 -14.81
N ILE A 131 2.65 14.25 -14.14
CA ILE A 131 2.43 12.96 -14.79
C ILE A 131 1.17 13.02 -15.67
N LEU A 132 0.06 13.56 -15.17
CA LEU A 132 -1.17 13.70 -15.94
C LEU A 132 -1.00 14.61 -17.17
N ALA A 133 -0.19 15.67 -17.06
CA ALA A 133 0.13 16.54 -18.18
C ALA A 133 1.05 15.88 -19.21
N ALA A 134 1.92 14.95 -18.77
CA ALA A 134 2.77 14.16 -19.65
C ALA A 134 2.01 13.01 -20.35
N LEU A 135 0.93 12.51 -19.74
CA LEU A 135 0.09 11.46 -20.31
C LEU A 135 -0.86 12.04 -21.37
N VAL A 136 -0.69 11.63 -22.61
CA VAL A 136 -1.71 11.86 -23.64
C VAL A 136 -2.73 10.71 -23.55
N LEU A 137 -3.89 10.97 -22.95
CA LEU A 137 -4.91 9.95 -22.67
C LEU A 137 -5.58 9.43 -23.94
N HIS A 138 -4.93 8.48 -24.62
CA HIS A 138 -5.42 7.88 -25.85
C HIS A 138 -5.84 6.42 -25.70
N SER A 139 -5.51 5.79 -24.56
CA SER A 139 -5.79 4.38 -24.31
C SER A 139 -6.25 4.09 -22.88
N LEU A 140 -6.89 2.94 -22.69
CA LEU A 140 -7.26 2.43 -21.35
C LEU A 140 -6.02 2.17 -20.47
N ARG A 141 -4.87 1.90 -21.09
CA ARG A 141 -3.58 1.78 -20.39
C ARG A 141 -3.17 3.11 -19.79
N ASP A 142 -3.27 4.21 -20.53
CA ASP A 142 -2.90 5.55 -20.05
C ASP A 142 -3.82 5.98 -18.89
N LEU A 143 -5.11 5.64 -18.99
CA LEU A 143 -6.05 5.83 -17.88
C LEU A 143 -5.68 4.98 -16.66
N ALA A 144 -5.30 3.72 -16.84
CA ALA A 144 -4.89 2.85 -15.74
C ALA A 144 -3.64 3.40 -15.03
N VAL A 145 -2.65 3.90 -15.78
CA VAL A 145 -1.46 4.56 -15.23
C VAL A 145 -1.85 5.83 -14.48
N ALA A 146 -2.65 6.71 -15.07
CA ALA A 146 -3.12 7.93 -14.42
C ALA A 146 -3.84 7.65 -13.09
N VAL A 147 -4.75 6.67 -13.07
CA VAL A 147 -5.47 6.26 -11.85
C VAL A 147 -4.51 5.67 -10.81
N SER A 148 -3.59 4.79 -11.24
CA SER A 148 -2.56 4.20 -10.37
C SER A 148 -1.78 5.31 -9.65
N THR A 149 -1.29 6.30 -10.41
CA THR A 149 -0.45 7.36 -9.89
C THR A 149 -1.16 8.22 -8.86
N ILE A 150 -2.42 8.58 -9.12
CA ILE A 150 -3.26 9.30 -8.17
C ILE A 150 -3.49 8.45 -6.91
N CYS A 151 -3.75 7.16 -7.07
CA CYS A 151 -4.00 6.27 -5.94
C CYS A 151 -2.75 6.07 -5.08
N ASP A 152 -1.57 5.88 -5.68
CA ASP A 152 -0.31 5.72 -4.96
C ASP A 152 0.08 7.00 -4.21
N ALA A 153 -0.15 8.16 -4.83
CA ALA A 153 -0.04 9.46 -4.17
C ALA A 153 -0.94 9.53 -2.93
N VAL A 154 -2.21 9.12 -3.04
CA VAL A 154 -3.15 9.08 -1.91
C VAL A 154 -2.70 8.08 -0.84
N VAL A 155 -2.27 6.88 -1.24
CA VAL A 155 -1.80 5.82 -0.33
C VAL A 155 -0.59 6.32 0.46
N PHE A 156 0.43 6.84 -0.23
CA PHE A 156 1.65 7.34 0.38
C PHE A 156 1.38 8.49 1.35
N THR A 157 0.69 9.54 0.90
CA THR A 157 0.38 10.72 1.73
C THR A 157 -0.48 10.36 2.93
N THR A 158 -1.50 9.51 2.74
CA THR A 158 -2.38 9.07 3.83
C THR A 158 -1.65 8.18 4.82
N ALA A 159 -0.80 7.26 4.36
CA ALA A 159 0.03 6.42 5.22
C ALA A 159 1.04 7.25 6.03
N ALA A 160 1.65 8.29 5.43
CA ALA A 160 2.52 9.22 6.14
C ALA A 160 1.76 10.01 7.23
N LEU A 161 0.54 10.47 6.95
CA LEU A 161 -0.33 11.12 7.93
C LEU A 161 -0.73 10.17 9.07
N LEU A 162 -1.11 8.93 8.72
CA LEU A 162 -1.41 7.89 9.69
C LEU A 162 -0.22 7.64 10.60
N LEU A 163 0.96 7.41 10.02
CA LEU A 163 2.21 7.15 10.72
C LEU A 163 2.48 8.23 11.76
N ARG A 164 2.34 9.50 11.39
CA ARG A 164 2.51 10.63 12.32
C ARG A 164 1.60 10.53 13.54
N HIS A 165 0.34 10.20 13.32
CA HIS A 165 -0.63 10.14 14.42
C HIS A 165 -0.39 8.95 15.34
N VAL A 166 0.07 7.80 14.81
CA VAL A 166 0.27 6.58 15.59
C VAL A 166 1.70 6.41 16.13
N LEU A 167 2.69 7.15 15.62
CA LEU A 167 4.08 7.09 16.08
C LEU A 167 4.22 7.36 17.59
N PRO A 168 3.50 8.34 18.18
CA PRO A 168 3.53 8.58 19.62
C PRO A 168 2.88 7.47 20.45
N MET A 169 2.12 6.55 19.83
CA MET A 169 1.32 5.55 20.54
C MET A 169 2.13 4.29 20.83
N ARG A 170 2.06 3.80 22.08
CA ARG A 170 2.66 2.54 22.55
C ARG A 170 4.12 2.34 22.10
N GLY A 171 4.94 3.38 22.26
CA GLY A 171 6.37 3.34 21.90
C GLY A 171 6.63 3.07 20.41
N GLY A 172 5.69 3.46 19.53
CA GLY A 172 5.81 3.30 18.07
C GLY A 172 5.48 1.89 17.56
N LEU A 173 5.08 0.94 18.41
CA LEU A 173 4.74 -0.42 17.94
C LEU A 173 3.52 -0.43 17.01
N VAL A 174 2.52 0.40 17.31
CA VAL A 174 1.29 0.55 16.50
C VAL A 174 1.58 1.23 15.16
N ALA A 175 2.72 1.90 15.04
CA ALA A 175 3.14 2.62 13.84
C ALA A 175 3.67 1.70 12.73
N ARG A 176 4.11 0.48 13.08
CA ARG A 176 4.77 -0.44 12.16
C ARG A 176 3.95 -0.79 10.92
N PRO A 177 2.65 -1.15 11.01
CA PRO A 177 1.85 -1.45 9.82
C PRO A 177 1.76 -0.23 8.89
N TYR A 178 1.58 0.96 9.44
CA TYR A 178 1.41 2.18 8.66
C TYR A 178 2.72 2.68 8.03
N PHE A 179 3.86 2.47 8.71
CA PHE A 179 5.18 2.70 8.11
C PHE A 179 5.39 1.80 6.90
N LEU A 180 5.07 0.51 7.02
CA LEU A 180 5.21 -0.45 5.93
C LEU A 180 4.26 -0.13 4.76
N LEU A 181 3.03 0.33 5.04
CA LEU A 181 2.12 0.83 4.00
C LEU A 181 2.62 2.13 3.34
N ALA A 182 3.36 2.98 4.06
CA ALA A 182 3.98 4.16 3.47
C ALA A 182 5.13 3.77 2.53
N VAL A 183 5.94 2.77 2.89
CA VAL A 183 6.99 2.22 2.02
C VAL A 183 6.38 1.60 0.77
N ASP A 184 5.31 0.82 0.92
CA ASP A 184 4.52 0.23 -0.16
C ASP A 184 4.05 1.31 -1.17
N GLY A 185 3.30 2.33 -0.70
CA GLY A 185 2.84 3.42 -1.56
C GLY A 185 3.97 4.24 -2.18
N LEU A 186 5.09 4.43 -1.48
CA LEU A 186 6.26 5.13 -2.04
C LEU A 186 6.92 4.34 -3.18
N CYS A 187 7.01 3.01 -3.05
CA CYS A 187 7.60 2.16 -4.10
C CYS A 187 6.77 2.25 -5.39
N PHE A 188 5.44 2.15 -5.29
CA PHE A 188 4.57 2.24 -6.47
C PHE A 188 4.50 3.66 -7.04
N LEU A 189 4.46 4.70 -6.20
CA LEU A 189 4.56 6.07 -6.69
C LEU A 189 5.87 6.33 -7.44
N ALA A 190 6.98 5.78 -6.96
CA ALA A 190 8.27 5.87 -7.64
C ALA A 190 8.28 5.07 -8.96
N LEU A 191 7.63 3.91 -9.02
CA LEU A 191 7.46 3.15 -10.26
C LEU A 191 6.65 3.93 -11.29
N ASP A 192 5.55 4.54 -10.89
CA ASP A 192 4.69 5.33 -11.76
C ASP A 192 5.42 6.57 -12.28
N LEU A 193 6.14 7.26 -11.41
CA LEU A 193 6.99 8.39 -11.80
C LEU A 193 8.06 7.96 -12.81
N ALA A 194 8.69 6.81 -12.55
CA ALA A 194 9.72 6.30 -13.42
C ALA A 194 9.13 5.95 -14.79
N HIS A 195 7.98 5.26 -14.86
CA HIS A 195 7.26 4.96 -16.11
C HIS A 195 6.86 6.22 -16.90
N ALA A 196 6.49 7.30 -16.20
CA ALA A 196 6.14 8.57 -16.83
C ALA A 196 7.36 9.33 -17.38
N LEU A 197 8.50 9.26 -16.69
CA LEU A 197 9.74 9.93 -17.11
C LEU A 197 10.39 9.24 -18.31
N GLN A 198 10.49 7.91 -18.29
CA GLN A 198 10.99 7.08 -19.38
C GLN A 198 10.39 5.67 -19.25
N PRO A 199 10.17 4.91 -20.33
CA PRO A 199 9.90 3.48 -20.20
C PRO A 199 11.09 2.80 -19.52
N VAL A 200 10.97 2.57 -18.20
CA VAL A 200 12.03 1.99 -17.38
C VAL A 200 12.30 0.57 -17.91
N PRO A 201 13.56 0.19 -18.17
CA PRO A 201 13.85 -1.17 -18.58
C PRO A 201 13.41 -2.16 -17.49
N GLY A 202 12.82 -3.29 -17.90
CA GLY A 202 12.25 -4.32 -17.03
C GLY A 202 13.07 -4.75 -15.79
N PRO A 203 14.43 -4.82 -15.80
CA PRO A 203 15.19 -5.28 -14.64
C PRO A 203 15.17 -4.35 -13.41
N THR A 204 14.87 -3.06 -13.55
CA THR A 204 14.76 -2.13 -12.40
C THR A 204 13.34 -2.02 -11.84
N VAL A 205 12.32 -2.41 -12.62
CA VAL A 205 10.90 -2.40 -12.21
C VAL A 205 10.57 -3.54 -11.25
N ALA A 206 11.08 -4.74 -11.54
CA ALA A 206 10.81 -5.94 -10.76
C ALA A 206 11.22 -5.86 -9.26
N PRO A 207 12.43 -5.39 -8.90
CA PRO A 207 12.83 -5.35 -7.48
C PRO A 207 12.04 -4.31 -6.68
N LEU A 208 11.70 -3.16 -7.26
CA LEU A 208 10.96 -2.10 -6.57
C LEU A 208 9.48 -2.49 -6.35
N SER A 209 8.86 -3.14 -7.34
CA SER A 209 7.50 -3.69 -7.20
C SER A 209 7.46 -4.81 -6.14
N ALA A 210 8.44 -5.73 -6.17
CA ALA A 210 8.55 -6.79 -5.17
C ALA A 210 8.72 -6.22 -3.75
N LEU A 211 9.53 -5.17 -3.59
CA LEU A 211 9.69 -4.47 -2.32
C LEU A 211 8.38 -3.84 -1.83
N GLY A 212 7.65 -3.16 -2.72
CA GLY A 212 6.35 -2.57 -2.39
C GLY A 212 5.35 -3.60 -1.88
N HIS A 213 5.15 -4.67 -2.65
CA HIS A 213 4.25 -5.76 -2.25
C HIS A 213 4.69 -6.48 -0.97
N ALA A 214 6.00 -6.72 -0.80
CA ALA A 214 6.53 -7.30 0.44
C ALA A 214 6.29 -6.41 1.66
N ALA A 215 6.46 -5.08 1.51
CA ALA A 215 6.14 -4.12 2.55
C ALA A 215 4.64 -4.13 2.88
N GLY A 216 3.76 -4.11 1.88
CA GLY A 216 2.31 -4.22 2.05
C GLY A 216 1.88 -5.50 2.77
N GLY A 217 2.47 -6.64 2.41
CA GLY A 217 2.23 -7.92 3.10
C GLY A 217 2.70 -7.89 4.55
N ALA A 218 3.93 -7.43 4.77
CA ALA A 218 4.50 -7.28 6.11
C ALA A 218 3.66 -6.36 7.00
N ALA A 219 3.01 -5.33 6.43
CA ALA A 219 2.09 -4.47 7.16
C ALA A 219 0.90 -5.26 7.73
N GLY A 220 0.28 -6.11 6.92
CA GLY A 220 -0.83 -6.96 7.34
C GLY A 220 -0.42 -7.98 8.41
N PHE A 221 0.75 -8.62 8.26
CA PHE A 221 1.30 -9.49 9.29
C PHE A 221 1.59 -8.75 10.60
N ALA A 222 2.20 -7.56 10.52
CA ALA A 222 2.48 -6.73 11.68
C ALA A 222 1.18 -6.35 12.40
N GLN A 223 0.15 -5.95 11.66
CA GLN A 223 -1.17 -5.67 12.22
C GLN A 223 -1.75 -6.89 12.94
N ALA A 224 -1.72 -8.04 12.29
CA ALA A 224 -2.26 -9.28 12.85
C ALA A 224 -1.57 -9.67 14.16
N ALA A 225 -0.24 -9.49 14.23
CA ALA A 225 0.55 -9.74 15.43
C ALA A 225 0.23 -8.75 16.56
N LEU A 226 -0.03 -7.47 16.24
CA LEU A 226 -0.36 -6.44 17.22
C LEU A 226 -1.72 -6.67 17.88
N VAL A 227 -2.73 -7.06 17.10
CA VAL A 227 -4.07 -7.38 17.63
C VAL A 227 -4.00 -8.53 18.62
N ARG A 228 -3.25 -9.59 18.30
CA ARG A 228 -3.03 -10.72 19.22
C ARG A 228 -2.41 -10.31 20.55
N ARG A 229 -1.46 -9.38 20.55
CA ARG A 229 -0.81 -8.91 21.78
C ARG A 229 -1.71 -8.00 22.61
N GLY A 230 -2.56 -7.19 21.96
CA GLY A 230 -3.54 -6.36 22.67
C GLY A 230 -4.62 -7.16 23.39
N ALA A 231 -4.90 -8.39 22.95
CA ALA A 231 -5.88 -9.28 23.55
C ALA A 231 -5.34 -10.11 24.74
N GLN A 232 -4.03 -10.04 25.03
CA GLN A 232 -3.47 -10.70 26.21
C GLN A 232 -3.54 -9.74 27.41
N PRO A 233 -4.15 -10.14 28.55
CA PRO A 233 -4.18 -9.29 29.74
C PRO A 233 -2.74 -9.00 30.17
N SER A 234 -2.45 -7.72 30.42
CA SER A 234 -1.17 -7.27 30.96
C SER A 234 -0.92 -7.99 32.28
N ARG A 235 0.06 -8.90 32.28
CA ARG A 235 0.60 -9.51 33.49
C ARG A 235 1.46 -8.50 34.23
#